data_AF-A0A2D5VHT4-F1
#
_entry.id   AF-A0A2D5VHT4-F1
#
_cell.length_a   1.000
_cell.length_b   1.000
_cell.length_c   1.000
_cell.angle_alpha   90.00
_cell.angle_beta   90.00
_cell.angle_gamma   90.00
#
_symmetry.space_group_name_H-M   'P 1'
#
loop_
_entity.id
_entity.type
_entity.pdbx_description
1 polymer ?
#
loop_
_entity_poly.entity_id
_entity_poly.type
_entity_poly.pdbx_seq_one_letter_code
_entity_poly.pdbx_strand_id
1 'polypeptide(L)'
;MAIIHRWGGLPDTPWWRVIAQSGGQLVEQTTHQIDLLRYLVGEVEEVHAYYALRTLNGVEYLDVPNVYALTLKFENSTIGALSVPVVLREKGVGIAVLYLILEDMRADWQ
;
A
#
# COMPACT_ATOMS: atom_id res chain seq x y z
N MET A 1 -11.80 -9.83 -7.77
CA MET A 1 -11.21 -9.22 -6.55
C MET A 1 -9.77 -8.83 -6.86
N ALA A 2 -9.28 -7.74 -6.27
CA ALA A 2 -7.89 -7.30 -6.38
C ALA A 2 -7.20 -7.38 -5.00
N ILE A 3 -5.95 -7.84 -4.94
CA ILE A 3 -5.16 -7.88 -3.70
C ILE A 3 -3.80 -7.24 -3.94
N ILE A 4 -3.38 -6.38 -3.02
CA ILE A 4 -2.01 -5.85 -3.01
C ILE A 4 -1.35 -6.16 -1.66
N HIS A 5 -0.13 -6.67 -1.74
CA HIS A 5 0.81 -6.66 -0.63
C HIS A 5 2.00 -5.78 -1.01
N ARG A 6 2.18 -4.68 -0.29
CA ARG A 6 3.35 -3.80 -0.46
C ARG A 6 3.93 -3.38 0.87
N TRP A 7 4.90 -4.15 1.32
CA TRP A 7 5.56 -3.89 2.59
C TRP A 7 7.07 -4.09 2.50
N GLY A 8 7.78 -3.42 3.39
CA GLY A 8 9.23 -3.49 3.42
C GLY A 8 9.85 -2.63 4.52
N GLY A 9 11.15 -2.35 4.33
CA GLY A 9 11.95 -1.51 5.21
C GLY A 9 11.67 -0.02 5.06
N LEU A 10 11.92 0.72 6.13
CA LEU A 10 11.86 2.18 6.13
C LEU A 10 12.89 2.79 5.16
N PRO A 11 12.49 3.64 4.21
CA PRO A 11 13.42 4.40 3.37
C PRO A 11 14.30 5.36 4.18
N ASP A 12 15.56 5.54 3.77
CA ASP A 12 16.49 6.46 4.45
C ASP A 12 16.16 7.94 4.23
N THR A 13 15.46 8.23 3.13
CA THR A 13 15.19 9.57 2.63
C THR A 13 14.43 10.40 3.69
N PRO A 14 15.01 11.51 4.19
CA PRO A 14 14.44 12.22 5.34
C PRO A 14 13.00 12.71 5.14
N TRP A 15 12.67 13.17 3.93
CA TRP A 15 11.32 13.63 3.60
C TRP A 15 10.30 12.49 3.63
N TRP A 16 10.72 11.25 3.36
CA TRP A 16 9.81 10.11 3.29
C TRP A 16 9.05 9.91 4.60
N ARG A 17 9.72 10.16 5.73
CA ARG A 17 9.19 9.98 7.09
C ARG A 17 8.15 11.03 7.48
N VAL A 18 8.02 12.09 6.67
CA VAL A 18 7.16 13.25 6.92
C VAL A 18 5.99 13.24 5.94
N ILE A 19 4.78 13.02 6.45
CA ILE A 19 3.54 12.82 5.69
C ILE A 19 3.25 14.00 4.76
N ALA A 20 3.53 15.23 5.21
CA ALA A 20 3.31 16.45 4.43
C ALA A 20 4.27 16.58 3.23
N GLN A 21 5.39 15.85 3.23
CA GLN A 21 6.39 15.89 2.15
C GLN A 21 6.28 14.68 1.23
N SER A 22 5.89 13.51 1.76
CA SER A 22 5.91 12.25 1.03
C SER A 22 4.53 11.65 0.76
N GLY A 23 3.53 11.94 1.59
CA GLY A 23 2.26 11.20 1.60
C GLY A 23 2.38 9.74 2.07
N GLY A 24 3.57 9.33 2.52
CA GLY A 24 3.86 8.02 3.09
C GLY A 24 3.84 6.86 2.10
N GLN A 25 3.77 5.64 2.63
CA GLN A 25 3.88 4.40 1.85
C GLN A 25 2.83 4.29 0.73
N LEU A 26 1.62 4.81 0.96
CA LEU A 26 0.57 4.78 -0.06
C LEU A 26 0.91 5.63 -1.28
N VAL A 27 1.44 6.83 -1.08
CA VAL A 27 1.72 7.79 -2.15
C VAL A 27 3.08 7.53 -2.80
N GLU A 28 4.13 7.31 -2.03
CA GLU A 28 5.51 7.16 -2.57
C GLU A 28 5.77 5.79 -3.21
N GLN A 29 5.06 4.77 -2.75
CA GLN A 29 5.39 3.39 -3.10
C GLN A 29 4.19 2.71 -3.75
N THR A 30 3.07 2.57 -3.02
CA THR A 30 1.91 1.82 -3.52
C THR A 30 1.13 2.52 -4.62
N THR A 31 1.36 3.82 -4.88
CA THR A 31 0.63 4.58 -5.91
C THR A 31 0.65 3.92 -7.28
N HIS A 32 1.76 3.26 -7.66
CA HIS A 32 1.87 2.57 -8.94
C HIS A 32 0.95 1.35 -9.05
N GLN A 33 0.73 0.63 -7.94
CA GLN A 33 -0.19 -0.50 -7.92
C GLN A 33 -1.65 -0.02 -7.88
N ILE A 34 -1.93 1.10 -7.20
CA ILE A 34 -3.24 1.74 -7.26
C ILE A 34 -3.56 2.19 -8.69
N ASP A 35 -2.62 2.87 -9.34
CA ASP A 35 -2.77 3.31 -10.73
C ASP A 35 -2.97 2.14 -11.69
N LEU A 36 -2.20 1.06 -11.53
CA LEU A 36 -2.38 -0.16 -12.30
C LEU A 36 -3.75 -0.82 -12.05
N LEU A 37 -4.24 -0.84 -10.81
CA LEU A 37 -5.61 -1.31 -10.53
C LEU A 37 -6.65 -0.41 -11.18
N ARG A 38 -6.48 0.91 -11.16
CA ARG A 38 -7.39 1.83 -11.84
C ARG A 38 -7.45 1.56 -13.34
N TYR A 39 -6.30 1.30 -13.94
CA TYR A 39 -6.18 0.96 -15.35
C TYR A 39 -6.81 -0.40 -15.71
N LEU A 40 -6.58 -1.45 -14.91
CA LEU A 40 -7.01 -2.81 -15.20
C LEU A 40 -8.44 -3.13 -14.74
N VAL A 41 -8.87 -2.54 -13.62
CA VAL A 41 -10.12 -2.86 -12.92
C VAL A 41 -11.15 -1.76 -13.09
N GLY A 42 -10.74 -0.49 -13.24
CA GLY A 42 -11.62 0.67 -13.30
C GLY A 42 -11.48 1.60 -12.08
N GLU A 43 -12.35 2.58 -11.97
CA GLU A 43 -12.23 3.60 -10.91
C GLU A 43 -12.74 3.13 -9.55
N VAL A 44 -12.14 3.68 -8.48
CA VAL A 44 -12.51 3.40 -7.09
C VAL A 44 -13.62 4.37 -6.66
N GLU A 45 -14.73 3.83 -6.15
CA GLU A 45 -15.86 4.62 -5.63
C GLU A 45 -15.84 4.77 -4.09
N GLU A 46 -15.27 3.80 -3.36
CA GLU A 46 -15.26 3.82 -1.89
C GLU A 46 -13.96 3.23 -1.32
N VAL A 47 -13.50 3.79 -0.20
CA VAL A 47 -12.33 3.33 0.54
C VAL A 47 -12.66 3.22 2.02
N HIS A 48 -12.35 2.07 2.62
CA HIS A 48 -12.31 1.90 4.07
C HIS A 48 -10.89 1.52 4.50
N ALA A 49 -10.37 2.20 5.52
CA ALA A 49 -8.99 2.00 5.94
C ALA A 49 -8.84 2.07 7.46
N TYR A 50 -7.98 1.20 7.99
CA TYR A 50 -7.38 1.34 9.30
C TYR A 50 -5.87 1.54 9.14
N TYR A 51 -5.36 2.62 9.72
CA TYR A 51 -3.94 2.93 9.67
C TYR A 51 -3.50 3.64 10.95
N ALA A 52 -2.22 3.45 11.28
CA ALA A 52 -1.63 4.08 12.45
C ALA A 52 -0.10 4.08 12.39
N LEU A 53 0.51 4.97 13.16
CA LEU A 53 1.92 4.86 13.55
C LEU A 53 2.01 4.02 14.82
N ARG A 54 2.69 2.86 14.77
CA ARG A 54 2.74 1.88 15.88
C ARG A 54 4.12 1.29 16.16
N THR A 55 4.99 1.21 15.15
CA THR A 55 6.36 0.69 15.31
C THR A 55 7.40 1.75 14.97
N LEU A 56 8.69 1.36 14.86
CA LEU A 56 9.79 2.27 14.48
C LEU A 56 10.00 3.46 15.44
N ASN A 57 9.73 3.25 16.74
CA ASN A 57 10.05 4.23 17.78
C ASN A 57 11.53 4.64 17.72
N GLY A 58 11.79 5.92 18.01
CA GLY A 58 13.13 6.52 17.99
C GLY A 58 13.60 6.99 16.61
N VAL A 59 12.80 6.81 15.55
CA VAL A 59 13.07 7.43 14.25
C VAL A 59 12.63 8.89 14.30
N GLU A 60 13.59 9.80 14.14
CA GLU A 60 13.34 11.24 14.17
C GLU A 60 12.37 11.66 13.04
N TYR A 61 11.43 12.55 13.38
CA TYR A 61 10.41 13.13 12.49
C TYR A 61 9.49 12.14 11.76
N LEU A 62 9.39 10.89 12.22
CA LEU A 62 8.46 9.92 11.66
C LEU A 62 7.02 10.21 12.11
N ASP A 63 6.20 10.74 11.21
CA ASP A 63 4.76 10.95 11.41
C ASP A 63 3.89 10.15 10.40
N VAL A 64 4.52 9.51 9.42
CA VAL A 64 3.87 8.62 8.46
C VAL A 64 3.32 7.39 9.18
N PRO A 65 2.03 7.04 9.02
CA PRO A 65 1.50 5.78 9.52
C PRO A 65 2.34 4.62 8.97
N ASN A 66 2.60 3.59 9.78
CA ASN A 66 3.46 2.50 9.37
C ASN A 66 2.80 1.12 9.39
N VAL A 67 1.56 1.06 9.88
CA VAL A 67 0.67 -0.08 9.68
C VAL A 67 -0.56 0.39 8.91
N TYR A 68 -0.95 -0.39 7.90
CA TYR A 68 -2.08 -0.09 7.02
C TYR A 68 -2.80 -1.38 6.64
N ALA A 69 -4.12 -1.34 6.72
CA ALA A 69 -5.00 -2.26 6.04
C ALA A 69 -6.16 -1.45 5.46
N LEU A 70 -6.46 -1.63 4.18
CA LEU A 70 -7.57 -0.95 3.54
C LEU A 70 -8.27 -1.83 2.51
N THR A 71 -9.55 -1.53 2.28
CA THR A 71 -10.39 -2.14 1.26
C THR A 71 -10.90 -1.08 0.32
N LEU A 72 -10.98 -1.44 -0.96
CA LEU A 72 -11.50 -0.60 -2.03
C LEU A 72 -12.78 -1.22 -2.57
N LYS A 73 -13.75 -0.38 -2.91
CA LYS A 73 -14.88 -0.74 -3.77
C LYS A 73 -14.73 0.02 -5.08
N PHE A 74 -14.79 -0.70 -6.19
CA PHE A 74 -14.74 -0.13 -7.54
C PHE A 74 -16.15 0.10 -8.07
N GLU A 75 -16.31 1.03 -9.01
CA GLU A 75 -17.61 1.35 -9.63
C GLU A 75 -18.30 0.12 -10.26
N ASN A 76 -17.51 -0.85 -10.74
CA ASN A 76 -18.00 -2.11 -11.28
C ASN A 76 -18.29 -3.19 -10.20
N SER A 77 -18.36 -2.81 -8.93
CA SER A 77 -18.55 -3.69 -7.77
C SER A 77 -17.39 -4.64 -7.46
N THR A 78 -16.24 -4.54 -8.15
CA THR A 78 -15.03 -5.27 -7.74
C THR A 78 -14.59 -4.82 -6.35
N ILE A 79 -14.12 -5.75 -5.53
CA ILE A 79 -13.54 -5.46 -4.22
C ILE A 79 -12.02 -5.59 -4.28
N GLY A 80 -11.32 -4.61 -3.70
CA GLY A 80 -9.89 -4.59 -3.47
C GLY A 80 -9.54 -4.74 -1.99
N ALA A 81 -8.43 -5.41 -1.69
CA ALA A 81 -7.86 -5.48 -0.33
C ALA A 81 -6.35 -5.21 -0.39
N LEU A 82 -5.85 -4.34 0.47
CA LEU A 82 -4.43 -3.98 0.50
C LEU A 82 -3.85 -4.04 1.90
N SER A 83 -2.65 -4.59 1.99
CA SER A 83 -1.78 -4.52 3.15
C SER A 83 -0.50 -3.81 2.76
N VAL A 84 -0.29 -2.61 3.31
CA VAL A 84 0.82 -1.72 2.92
C VAL A 84 1.71 -1.26 4.08
N PRO A 85 2.09 -2.10 5.06
CA PRO A 85 2.91 -1.67 6.19
C PRO A 85 4.37 -1.37 5.81
N VAL A 86 5.01 -0.50 6.58
CA VAL A 86 6.46 -0.19 6.51
C VAL A 86 7.05 -0.31 7.92
N VAL A 87 7.23 -1.53 8.38
CA VAL A 87 7.57 -1.82 9.79
C VAL A 87 8.98 -2.35 9.98
N LEU A 88 9.67 -2.72 8.90
CA LEU A 88 10.98 -3.36 8.98
C LEU A 88 12.09 -2.31 9.11
N ARG A 89 13.08 -2.60 9.97
CA ARG A 89 14.33 -1.83 10.05
C ARG A 89 15.36 -2.29 9.03
N GLU A 90 15.32 -3.58 8.70
CA GLU A 90 16.18 -4.18 7.70
C GLU A 90 15.71 -3.77 6.30
N LYS A 91 16.68 -3.41 5.46
CA LYS A 91 16.46 -2.99 4.08
C LYS A 91 16.56 -4.18 3.14
N GLY A 92 15.91 -4.09 1.98
CA GLY A 92 15.94 -5.16 0.97
C GLY A 92 15.06 -6.36 1.30
N VAL A 93 14.43 -6.38 2.48
CA VAL A 93 13.39 -7.34 2.84
C VAL A 93 12.04 -6.67 2.63
N GLY A 94 11.26 -7.19 1.70
CA GLY A 94 9.95 -6.67 1.36
C GLY A 94 9.27 -7.50 0.29
N ILE A 95 8.02 -7.15 0.01
CA ILE A 95 7.24 -7.71 -1.09
C ILE A 95 6.49 -6.59 -1.80
N ALA A 96 6.34 -6.72 -3.11
CA ALA A 96 5.48 -5.88 -3.91
C ALA A 96 4.71 -6.76 -4.88
N VAL A 97 3.55 -7.25 -4.46
CA VAL A 97 2.74 -8.16 -5.28
C VAL A 97 1.35 -7.60 -5.48
N LEU A 98 0.83 -7.81 -6.68
CA LEU A 98 -0.56 -7.54 -7.05
C LEU A 98 -1.18 -8.83 -7.60
N TYR A 99 -2.36 -9.19 -7.08
CA TYR A 99 -3.18 -10.28 -7.59
C TYR A 99 -4.50 -9.73 -8.13
N LEU A 100 -4.87 -10.18 -9.32
CA LEU A 100 -6.26 -10.15 -9.78
C LEU A 100 -6.81 -11.57 -9.70
N ILE A 101 -7.85 -11.74 -8.91
CA ILE A 101 -8.55 -13.02 -8.73
C ILE A 101 -9.88 -12.92 -9.46
N LEU A 102 -10.03 -13.75 -10.48
CA LEU A 102 -11.22 -13.93 -11.30
C LEU A 102 -11.79 -15.34 -11.04
N GLU A 103 -12.93 -15.66 -11.66
CA GLU A 103 -13.64 -16.94 -11.46
C GLU A 103 -12.75 -18.16 -11.72
N ASP A 104 -12.07 -18.20 -12.87
CA ASP A 104 -11.24 -19.34 -13.29
C ASP A 104 -9.75 -19.00 -13.46
N MET A 105 -9.34 -17.78 -13.08
CA MET A 105 -7.99 -17.29 -13.34
C MET A 105 -7.45 -16.42 -12.20
N ARG A 106 -6.14 -16.52 -11.98
CA ARG A 106 -5.36 -15.53 -11.24
C ARG A 106 -4.32 -14.91 -12.17
N ALA A 107 -4.27 -13.60 -12.23
CA ALA A 107 -3.15 -12.86 -12.80
C ALA A 107 -2.32 -12.25 -11.66
N ASP A 108 -1.00 -12.35 -11.73
CA ASP A 108 -0.10 -11.80 -10.72
C ASP A 108 1.14 -11.12 -11.29
N TRP A 109 1.60 -10.11 -10.56
CA TRP A 109 2.83 -9.36 -10.82
C TRP A 109 3.70 -9.37 -9.56
N GLN A 110 4.98 -9.68 -9.73
CA GLN A 110 6.00 -9.76 -8.67
C GLN A 110 7.17 -8.81 -8.93
#